data_AF-A0A814AM55-F1
#
_entry.id   AF-A0A814AM55-F1
#
_cell.length_a   1.000
_cell.length_b   1.000
_cell.length_c   1.000
_cell.angle_alpha   90.00
_cell.angle_beta   90.00
_cell.angle_gamma   90.00
#
_symmetry.space_group_name_H-M   'P 1'
#
loop_
_entity.id
_entity.type
_entity.pdbx_description
1 polymer ?
#
loop_
_entity_poly.entity_id
_entity_poly.type
_entity_poly.pdbx_seq_one_letter_code
_entity_poly.pdbx_strand_id
1 'polypeptide(L)'
;MQKPFYLAIIVSILSIILLVYYFDTIGSILKEKQPETLFETIKNPEKEVVTRNPGKYALMAANVDEKKNLFYFFYLPFAAEAWRKIGFEPIVLLISSHETSLNGFNNNNPPAIRTIEYLKDMGATLKLIKSDKNYGLVTAMLCRLFVGVIDELMDEDYVLTSDSDLIPVGSNYYRIEDMEAITAWNAFCCGNFDFKKRTFQMYPMGHIGMKKKHWRGVMKLNPLTKINTQSIAKLLTESYDASYVKEDNKVGRGDGTWNADQRAYEGARFDRSEKDKSLRFLVENEFNRISDFHGFHSDFMERWEVSDLLFKRIFTYTVYENLTIFYKQFKESLPIK
;
A
#
# COMPACT_ATOMS: atom_id res chain seq x y z
N MET A 1 2.42 -45.86 28.92
CA MET A 1 2.85 -44.94 27.83
C MET A 1 2.38 -43.51 28.11
N GLN A 2 2.91 -42.82 29.13
CA GLN A 2 2.50 -41.43 29.46
C GLN A 2 3.66 -40.43 29.49
N LYS A 3 4.92 -40.88 29.36
CA LYS A 3 6.10 -40.00 29.40
C LYS A 3 6.23 -38.98 28.23
N PRO A 4 5.80 -39.24 26.98
CA PRO A 4 6.02 -38.26 25.90
C PRO A 4 5.08 -37.04 25.99
N PHE A 5 3.92 -37.16 26.63
CA PHE A 5 2.95 -36.06 26.74
C PHE A 5 3.40 -35.00 27.75
N TYR A 6 3.95 -35.43 28.90
CA TYR A 6 4.50 -34.51 29.90
C TYR A 6 5.71 -33.74 29.37
N LEU A 7 6.55 -34.36 28.53
CA LEU A 7 7.70 -33.69 27.93
C LEU A 7 7.27 -32.58 26.95
N ALA A 8 6.23 -32.81 26.15
CA ALA A 8 5.70 -31.80 25.23
C ALA A 8 5.10 -30.59 25.96
N ILE A 9 4.41 -30.82 27.08
CA ILE A 9 3.86 -29.75 27.93
C ILE A 9 4.98 -28.94 28.58
N ILE A 10 6.00 -29.60 29.13
CA ILE A 10 7.14 -28.92 29.77
C ILE A 10 7.93 -28.08 28.74
N VAL A 11 8.16 -28.59 27.53
CA VAL A 11 8.84 -27.85 26.46
C VAL A 11 8.00 -26.63 26.02
N SER A 12 6.69 -26.77 25.95
CA SER A 12 5.79 -25.66 25.57
C SER A 12 5.77 -24.56 26.64
N ILE A 13 5.71 -24.94 27.92
CA ILE A 13 5.76 -23.99 29.05
C ILE A 13 7.12 -23.27 29.11
N LEU A 14 8.23 -24.00 28.93
CA LEU A 14 9.57 -23.40 28.90
C LEU A 14 9.74 -22.44 27.71
N SER A 15 9.15 -22.76 26.56
CA SER A 15 9.18 -21.91 25.36
C SER A 15 8.42 -20.60 25.58
N ILE A 16 7.28 -20.66 26.28
CA ILE A 16 6.48 -19.47 26.64
C ILE A 16 7.22 -18.62 27.66
N ILE A 17 7.83 -19.22 28.69
CA ILE A 17 8.62 -18.48 29.70
C ILE A 17 9.82 -17.78 29.06
N LEU A 18 10.53 -18.45 28.14
CA LEU A 18 11.63 -17.85 27.38
C LEU A 18 11.15 -16.69 26.49
N LEU A 19 9.97 -16.81 25.89
CA LEU A 19 9.38 -15.75 25.06
C LEU A 19 9.01 -14.51 25.89
N VAL A 20 8.38 -14.71 27.05
CA VAL A 20 8.02 -13.62 27.98
C VAL A 20 9.27 -12.92 28.50
N TYR A 21 10.30 -13.68 28.90
CA TYR A 21 11.56 -13.12 29.37
C TYR A 21 12.31 -12.34 28.27
N TYR A 22 12.24 -12.82 27.01
CA TYR A 22 12.80 -12.12 25.85
C TYR A 22 12.11 -10.79 25.58
N PHE A 23 10.77 -10.73 25.67
CA PHE A 23 10.02 -9.48 25.50
C PHE A 23 10.26 -8.48 26.63
N ASP A 24 10.36 -8.94 27.89
CA ASP A 24 10.64 -8.06 29.03
C ASP A 24 12.06 -7.50 28.97
N THR A 25 13.03 -8.29 28.50
CA THR A 25 14.42 -7.86 28.33
C THR A 25 14.56 -6.85 27.18
N ILE A 26 13.84 -7.03 26.08
CA ILE A 26 13.79 -6.01 25.01
C ILE A 26 13.10 -4.73 25.51
N GLY A 27 12.01 -4.88 26.28
CA GLY A 27 11.30 -3.75 26.88
C GLY A 27 12.15 -2.94 27.86
N SER A 28 13.03 -3.59 28.63
CA SER A 28 13.95 -2.91 29.55
C SER A 28 15.14 -2.25 28.82
N ILE A 29 15.73 -2.92 27.82
CA ILE A 29 16.81 -2.35 26.99
C ILE A 29 16.33 -1.12 26.20
N LEU A 30 15.06 -1.09 25.79
CA LEU A 30 14.46 0.07 25.10
C LEU A 30 14.11 1.23 26.05
N LYS A 31 14.02 0.99 27.37
CA LYS A 31 13.81 2.05 28.36
C LYS A 31 15.10 2.73 28.81
N GLU A 32 16.27 2.14 28.57
CA GLU A 32 17.55 2.62 29.12
C GLU A 32 18.41 3.44 28.13
N LYS A 33 17.88 3.78 26.95
CA LYS A 33 18.56 4.67 25.98
C LYS A 33 17.67 5.79 25.46
N GLN A 34 17.21 6.65 26.37
CA GLN A 34 16.97 8.05 26.01
C GLN A 34 18.21 8.87 26.41
N PRO A 35 19.02 9.38 25.47
CA PRO A 35 19.91 10.46 25.80
C PRO A 35 19.06 11.71 26.05
N GLU A 36 19.18 12.29 27.25
CA GLU A 36 18.83 13.68 27.49
C GLU A 36 19.66 14.55 26.55
N THR A 37 19.05 15.11 25.51
CA THR A 37 19.67 16.15 24.70
C THR A 37 18.85 17.42 24.73
N LEU A 38 19.40 18.38 25.49
CA LEU A 38 19.47 19.83 25.24
C LEU A 38 18.40 20.41 24.30
N PHE A 39 17.46 21.16 24.89
CA PHE A 39 16.66 22.14 24.18
C PHE A 39 17.56 23.32 23.74
N GLU A 40 18.17 23.21 22.56
CA GLU A 40 18.52 24.42 21.82
C GLU A 40 17.24 24.94 21.14
N THR A 41 16.85 26.14 21.52
CA THR A 41 15.77 26.89 20.89
C THR A 41 16.22 27.27 19.48
N ILE A 42 15.99 26.38 18.52
CA ILE A 42 16.14 26.70 17.10
C ILE A 42 15.04 27.71 16.78
N LYS A 43 15.43 28.97 16.60
CA LYS A 43 14.60 29.98 15.95
C LYS A 43 14.19 29.41 14.59
N ASN A 44 12.90 29.11 14.44
CA ASN A 44 12.31 28.77 13.15
C ASN A 44 12.65 29.90 12.16
N PRO A 45 13.42 29.66 11.09
CA PRO A 45 13.32 30.54 9.95
C PRO A 45 11.89 30.38 9.44
N GLU A 46 11.15 31.49 9.33
CA GLU A 46 9.87 31.53 8.64
C GLU A 46 10.06 30.88 7.27
N LYS A 47 9.62 29.62 7.14
CA LYS A 47 9.52 28.98 5.83
C LYS A 47 8.51 29.81 5.08
N GLU A 48 8.99 30.55 4.09
CA GLU A 48 8.17 31.15 3.03
C GLU A 48 7.13 30.11 2.62
N VAL A 49 5.87 30.37 2.97
CA VAL A 49 4.74 29.52 2.59
C VAL A 49 4.56 29.76 1.10
N VAL A 50 5.25 28.97 0.29
CA VAL A 50 5.01 28.94 -1.15
C VAL A 50 3.57 28.51 -1.34
N THR A 51 2.71 29.46 -1.69
CA THR A 51 1.29 29.25 -1.96
C THR A 51 1.13 28.53 -3.29
N ARG A 52 1.35 27.22 -3.31
CA ARG A 52 0.89 26.38 -4.43
C ARG A 52 -0.62 26.16 -4.31
N ASN A 53 -1.30 26.02 -5.45
CA ASN A 53 -2.69 25.58 -5.43
C ASN A 53 -2.77 24.14 -4.87
N PRO A 54 -3.82 23.79 -4.09
CA PRO A 54 -4.00 22.43 -3.60
C PRO A 54 -4.01 21.42 -4.74
N GLY A 55 -3.21 20.37 -4.60
CA GLY A 55 -3.10 19.28 -5.57
C GLY A 55 -4.04 18.11 -5.26
N LYS A 56 -4.17 17.22 -6.25
CA LYS A 56 -4.80 15.90 -6.08
C LYS A 56 -3.73 14.83 -6.26
N TYR A 57 -3.70 13.85 -5.36
CA TYR A 57 -2.66 12.84 -5.33
C TYR A 57 -3.23 11.43 -5.18
N ALA A 58 -2.61 10.48 -5.86
CA ALA A 58 -2.85 9.06 -5.65
C ALA A 58 -1.63 8.46 -4.94
N LEU A 59 -1.83 7.97 -3.71
CA LEU A 59 -0.81 7.36 -2.87
C LEU A 59 -0.82 5.84 -3.02
N MET A 60 0.24 5.32 -3.61
CA MET A 60 0.47 3.88 -3.76
C MET A 60 1.65 3.45 -2.90
N ALA A 61 1.74 2.16 -2.60
CA ALA A 61 2.85 1.60 -1.85
C ALA A 61 3.22 0.21 -2.38
N ALA A 62 4.52 -0.09 -2.44
CA ALA A 62 5.02 -1.40 -2.85
C ALA A 62 6.28 -1.79 -2.06
N ASN A 63 6.37 -3.07 -1.69
CA ASN A 63 7.59 -3.64 -1.11
C ASN A 63 8.60 -3.96 -2.22
N VAL A 64 9.72 -3.25 -2.24
CA VAL A 64 10.75 -3.40 -3.28
C VAL A 64 11.76 -4.50 -2.97
N ASP A 65 11.74 -5.05 -1.76
CA ASP A 65 12.58 -6.20 -1.38
C ASP A 65 11.94 -7.53 -1.81
N GLU A 66 10.67 -7.51 -2.22
CA GLU A 66 9.93 -8.71 -2.59
C GLU A 66 10.46 -9.31 -3.90
N LYS A 67 10.78 -10.61 -3.87
CA LYS A 67 11.34 -11.35 -5.01
C LYS A 67 10.36 -12.33 -5.64
N LYS A 68 9.25 -12.64 -4.95
CA LYS A 68 8.23 -13.59 -5.41
C LYS A 68 7.05 -12.86 -6.02
N ASN A 69 6.54 -11.84 -5.33
CA ASN A 69 5.38 -11.06 -5.77
C ASN A 69 5.80 -9.84 -6.59
N LEU A 70 6.55 -10.08 -7.67
CA LEU A 70 7.12 -9.04 -8.54
C LEU A 70 6.02 -8.19 -9.22
N PHE A 71 4.80 -8.71 -9.32
CA PHE A 71 3.68 -8.05 -10.00
C PHE A 71 3.32 -6.70 -9.38
N TYR A 72 3.50 -6.52 -8.05
CA TYR A 72 3.13 -5.26 -7.39
C TYR A 72 3.93 -4.07 -7.89
N PHE A 73 5.23 -4.22 -8.10
CA PHE A 73 6.06 -3.15 -8.65
C PHE A 73 6.12 -3.20 -10.19
N PHE A 74 5.81 -4.34 -10.83
CA PHE A 74 5.54 -4.36 -12.27
C PHE A 74 4.38 -3.44 -12.65
N TYR A 75 3.23 -3.54 -11.95
CA TYR A 75 2.05 -2.73 -12.28
C TYR A 75 2.13 -1.29 -11.79
N LEU A 76 3.05 -0.98 -10.87
CA LEU A 76 3.13 0.32 -10.23
C LEU A 76 3.33 1.50 -11.20
N PRO A 77 4.18 1.44 -12.24
CA PRO A 77 4.26 2.49 -13.25
C PRO A 77 2.98 2.67 -14.05
N PHE A 78 2.30 1.57 -14.38
CA PHE A 78 1.03 1.61 -15.12
C PHE A 78 -0.08 2.24 -14.26
N ALA A 79 -0.16 1.87 -12.98
CA ALA A 79 -1.09 2.47 -12.03
C ALA A 79 -0.81 3.97 -11.85
N ALA A 80 0.48 4.35 -11.71
CA ALA A 80 0.88 5.75 -11.57
C ALA A 80 0.49 6.61 -12.78
N GLU A 81 0.74 6.13 -14.01
CA GLU A 81 0.32 6.85 -15.23
C GLU A 81 -1.19 6.91 -15.38
N ALA A 82 -1.91 5.85 -14.98
CA ALA A 82 -3.37 5.83 -15.06
C ALA A 82 -4.00 6.84 -14.09
N TRP A 83 -3.49 6.93 -12.85
CA TRP A 83 -3.90 7.96 -11.90
C TRP A 83 -3.61 9.37 -12.39
N ARG A 84 -2.41 9.60 -12.95
CA ARG A 84 -2.04 10.89 -13.54
C ARG A 84 -2.99 11.29 -14.66
N LYS A 85 -3.31 10.35 -15.56
CA LYS A 85 -4.24 10.59 -16.66
C LYS A 85 -5.62 11.07 -16.18
N ILE A 86 -6.09 10.59 -15.02
CA ILE A 86 -7.39 11.01 -14.45
C ILE A 86 -7.28 12.18 -13.47
N GLY A 87 -6.11 12.84 -13.40
CA GLY A 87 -5.91 14.11 -12.69
C GLY A 87 -5.38 13.98 -11.26
N PHE A 88 -4.76 12.86 -10.91
CA PHE A 88 -4.11 12.66 -9.61
C PHE A 88 -2.60 12.44 -9.80
N GLU A 89 -1.77 13.29 -9.20
CA GLU A 89 -0.32 13.11 -9.25
C GLU A 89 0.11 11.91 -8.39
N PRO A 90 0.96 11.01 -8.92
CA PRO A 90 1.35 9.81 -8.19
C PRO A 90 2.38 10.11 -7.10
N ILE A 91 2.06 9.65 -5.88
CA ILE A 91 3.02 9.49 -4.78
C ILE A 91 3.20 8.00 -4.53
N VAL A 92 4.45 7.55 -4.54
CA VAL A 92 4.79 6.14 -4.38
C VAL A 92 5.67 5.96 -3.15
N LEU A 93 5.16 5.20 -2.19
CA LEU A 93 5.90 4.74 -1.04
C LEU A 93 6.61 3.43 -1.39
N LEU A 94 7.94 3.45 -1.39
CA LEU A 94 8.78 2.30 -1.67
C LEU A 94 9.23 1.70 -0.34
N ILE A 95 8.83 0.47 -0.04
CA ILE A 95 9.09 -0.13 1.26
C ILE A 95 10.31 -1.04 1.15
N SER A 96 11.30 -0.79 2.00
CA SER A 96 12.49 -1.65 2.08
C SER A 96 12.91 -1.88 3.54
N SER A 97 13.31 -3.11 3.81
CA SER A 97 13.97 -3.57 5.03
C SER A 97 15.49 -3.46 4.96
N HIS A 98 16.05 -3.23 3.77
CA HIS A 98 17.50 -3.16 3.56
C HIS A 98 17.95 -1.72 3.30
N GLU A 99 17.26 -1.02 2.42
CA GLU A 99 17.63 0.33 2.00
C GLU A 99 17.12 1.39 2.98
N THR A 100 17.84 2.50 3.06
CA THR A 100 17.48 3.67 3.90
C THR A 100 17.42 4.98 3.10
N SER A 101 17.82 4.97 1.83
CA SER A 101 17.85 6.12 0.95
C SER A 101 17.57 5.72 -0.50
N LEU A 102 16.89 6.60 -1.25
CA LEU A 102 16.78 6.46 -2.71
C LEU A 102 18.08 6.87 -3.42
N ASN A 103 18.86 7.74 -2.80
CA ASN A 103 20.20 8.09 -3.26
C ASN A 103 21.13 6.93 -2.90
N GLY A 104 21.60 6.20 -3.91
CA GLY A 104 22.40 4.99 -3.71
C GLY A 104 21.60 3.71 -3.52
N PHE A 105 20.29 3.70 -3.85
CA PHE A 105 19.47 2.49 -3.84
C PHE A 105 20.11 1.42 -4.74
N ASN A 106 20.71 0.40 -4.11
CA ASN A 106 21.41 -0.69 -4.80
C ASN A 106 20.82 -2.04 -4.37
N ASN A 107 19.51 -2.16 -4.59
CA ASN A 107 18.81 -3.39 -4.27
C ASN A 107 19.25 -4.50 -5.24
N ASN A 108 19.52 -5.70 -4.72
CA ASN A 108 19.78 -6.91 -5.51
C ASN A 108 18.50 -7.43 -6.23
N ASN A 109 17.56 -6.55 -6.57
CA ASN A 109 16.30 -6.83 -7.24
C ASN A 109 16.23 -5.96 -8.52
N PRO A 110 16.85 -6.41 -9.63
CA PRO A 110 16.89 -5.65 -10.88
C PRO A 110 15.51 -5.19 -11.39
N PRO A 111 14.43 -6.00 -11.31
CA PRO A 111 13.07 -5.55 -11.61
C PRO A 111 12.59 -4.33 -10.81
N ALA A 112 12.92 -4.27 -9.51
CA ALA A 112 12.58 -3.13 -8.67
C ALA A 112 13.37 -1.88 -9.06
N ILE A 113 14.65 -2.03 -9.43
CA ILE A 113 15.47 -0.92 -9.94
C ILE A 113 14.84 -0.35 -11.21
N ARG A 114 14.47 -1.19 -12.19
CA ARG A 114 13.81 -0.74 -13.43
C ARG A 114 12.51 0.01 -13.16
N THR A 115 11.73 -0.48 -12.21
CA THR A 115 10.49 0.19 -11.79
C THR A 115 10.77 1.59 -11.24
N ILE A 116 11.76 1.71 -10.35
CA ILE A 116 12.10 2.98 -9.71
C ILE A 116 12.70 3.97 -10.72
N GLU A 117 13.56 3.50 -11.64
CA GLU A 117 14.10 4.30 -12.75
C GLU A 117 12.96 4.91 -13.57
N TYR A 118 12.02 4.08 -14.04
CA TYR A 118 10.88 4.57 -14.80
C TYR A 118 10.03 5.58 -14.02
N LEU A 119 9.73 5.28 -12.75
CA LEU A 119 8.95 6.16 -11.90
C LEU A 119 9.63 7.53 -11.68
N LYS A 120 10.97 7.56 -11.61
CA LYS A 120 11.75 8.80 -11.56
C LYS A 120 11.67 9.56 -12.88
N ASP A 121 11.84 8.86 -14.00
CA ASP A 121 11.83 9.46 -15.35
C ASP A 121 10.47 10.08 -15.68
N MET A 122 9.37 9.45 -15.23
CA MET A 122 8.02 10.04 -15.35
C MET A 122 7.76 11.17 -14.35
N GLY A 123 8.68 11.49 -13.43
CA GLY A 123 8.53 12.55 -12.44
C GLY A 123 7.53 12.24 -11.32
N ALA A 124 7.35 10.96 -10.95
CA ALA A 124 6.53 10.60 -9.80
C ALA A 124 7.22 11.01 -8.47
N THR A 125 6.44 11.32 -7.44
CA THR A 125 7.00 11.60 -6.10
C THR A 125 7.32 10.29 -5.41
N LEU A 126 8.58 10.01 -5.13
CA LEU A 126 9.04 8.75 -4.52
C LEU A 126 9.53 8.97 -3.09
N LYS A 127 9.05 8.15 -2.16
CA LYS A 127 9.51 8.16 -0.77
C LYS A 127 9.87 6.75 -0.32
N LEU A 128 11.11 6.56 0.13
CA LEU A 128 11.53 5.28 0.70
C LEU A 128 11.10 5.21 2.17
N ILE A 129 10.42 4.12 2.52
CA ILE A 129 9.92 3.82 3.86
C ILE A 129 10.69 2.63 4.41
N LYS A 130 11.32 2.83 5.57
CA LYS A 130 12.02 1.74 6.26
C LYS A 130 11.00 0.79 6.90
N SER A 131 11.12 -0.49 6.58
CA SER A 131 10.43 -1.56 7.30
C SER A 131 11.38 -2.38 8.15
N ASP A 132 10.87 -3.00 9.21
CA ASP A 132 11.60 -4.05 9.91
C ASP A 132 11.66 -5.31 9.05
N LYS A 133 12.68 -6.14 9.28
CA LYS A 133 12.85 -7.42 8.59
C LYS A 133 11.58 -8.28 8.76
N ASN A 134 11.11 -8.87 7.66
CA ASN A 134 9.87 -9.67 7.56
C ASN A 134 8.55 -8.88 7.66
N TYR A 135 8.58 -7.57 7.88
CA TYR A 135 7.37 -6.73 7.96
C TYR A 135 7.15 -5.88 6.70
N GLY A 136 7.94 -6.07 5.64
CA GLY A 136 7.86 -5.27 4.41
C GLY A 136 6.47 -5.28 3.76
N LEU A 137 5.82 -6.46 3.67
CA LEU A 137 4.49 -6.56 3.08
C LEU A 137 3.42 -5.83 3.91
N VAL A 138 3.37 -6.09 5.23
CA VAL A 138 2.43 -5.43 6.14
C VAL A 138 2.65 -3.91 6.15
N THR A 139 3.92 -3.50 6.13
CA THR A 139 4.29 -2.08 6.04
C THR A 139 3.79 -1.47 4.74
N ALA A 140 3.98 -2.14 3.59
CA ALA A 140 3.49 -1.67 2.29
C ALA A 140 1.97 -1.53 2.26
N MET A 141 1.24 -2.48 2.86
CA MET A 141 -0.21 -2.40 2.93
C MET A 141 -0.66 -1.19 3.75
N LEU A 142 -0.13 -1.01 4.96
CA LEU A 142 -0.70 -0.10 5.96
C LEU A 142 -0.07 1.30 5.98
N CYS A 143 1.13 1.49 5.42
CA CYS A 143 1.79 2.80 5.43
C CYS A 143 0.98 3.88 4.68
N ARG A 144 0.10 3.47 3.76
CA ARG A 144 -0.81 4.36 3.04
C ARG A 144 -1.81 5.06 3.97
N LEU A 145 -2.09 4.52 5.16
CA LEU A 145 -2.92 5.18 6.16
C LEU A 145 -2.21 6.37 6.82
N PHE A 146 -0.90 6.53 6.61
CA PHE A 146 -0.09 7.60 7.20
C PHE A 146 0.03 8.83 6.30
N VAL A 147 -0.91 9.05 5.36
CA VAL A 147 -0.96 10.23 4.47
C VAL A 147 -0.79 11.54 5.25
N GLY A 148 -1.42 11.64 6.43
CA GLY A 148 -1.46 12.86 7.24
C GLY A 148 -0.09 13.38 7.69
N VAL A 149 0.99 12.58 7.57
CA VAL A 149 2.36 12.92 7.98
C VAL A 149 3.37 12.90 6.82
N ILE A 150 2.89 12.89 5.57
CA ILE A 150 3.76 13.03 4.39
C ILE A 150 4.13 14.51 4.22
N ASP A 151 5.41 14.83 4.38
CA ASP A 151 5.93 16.21 4.39
C ASP A 151 5.79 16.95 3.06
N GLU A 152 5.74 16.22 1.95
CA GLU A 152 5.63 16.73 0.58
C GLU A 152 4.21 17.26 0.25
N LEU A 153 3.25 16.98 1.15
CA LEU A 153 1.85 17.38 1.04
C LEU A 153 1.54 18.56 1.96
N MET A 154 0.66 19.45 1.51
CA MET A 154 0.02 20.49 2.30
C MET A 154 -1.29 19.98 2.91
N ASP A 155 -1.77 20.67 3.94
CA ASP A 155 -2.99 20.28 4.65
C ASP A 155 -4.25 20.25 3.77
N GLU A 156 -4.28 21.10 2.74
CA GLU A 156 -5.39 21.22 1.79
C GLU A 156 -5.30 20.29 0.58
N ASP A 157 -4.19 19.57 0.40
CA ASP A 157 -4.04 18.63 -0.70
C ASP A 157 -4.96 17.42 -0.50
N TYR A 158 -5.64 17.02 -1.58
CA TYR A 158 -6.54 15.87 -1.57
C TYR A 158 -5.80 14.62 -1.99
N VAL A 159 -5.85 13.59 -1.16
CA VAL A 159 -5.06 12.37 -1.36
C VAL A 159 -5.97 11.17 -1.28
N LEU A 160 -5.98 10.40 -2.36
CA LEU A 160 -6.57 9.07 -2.41
C LEU A 160 -5.50 8.01 -2.18
N THR A 161 -5.79 7.01 -1.36
CA THR A 161 -4.97 5.79 -1.25
C THR A 161 -5.36 4.80 -2.35
N SER A 162 -4.39 4.16 -3.01
CA SER A 162 -4.59 3.14 -4.05
C SER A 162 -3.65 1.96 -3.86
N ASP A 163 -4.04 0.76 -4.31
CA ASP A 163 -3.12 -0.38 -4.45
C ASP A 163 -2.17 -0.15 -5.64
N SER A 164 -1.01 -0.81 -5.63
CA SER A 164 0.01 -0.65 -6.69
C SER A 164 -0.32 -1.40 -7.97
N ASP A 165 -1.23 -2.37 -7.90
CA ASP A 165 -1.74 -3.16 -9.01
C ASP A 165 -3.18 -2.80 -9.39
N LEU A 166 -3.69 -1.67 -8.88
CA LEU A 166 -5.01 -1.16 -9.21
C LEU A 166 -4.89 0.02 -10.17
N ILE A 167 -5.43 -0.14 -11.38
CA ILE A 167 -5.30 0.80 -12.48
C ILE A 167 -6.68 1.41 -12.78
N PRO A 168 -6.91 2.71 -12.51
CA PRO A 168 -8.18 3.36 -12.83
C PRO A 168 -8.36 3.49 -14.35
N VAL A 169 -9.51 3.07 -14.86
CA VAL A 169 -9.83 3.10 -16.30
C VAL A 169 -10.76 4.26 -16.62
N GLY A 170 -11.88 4.37 -15.90
CA GLY A 170 -12.89 5.40 -16.12
C GLY A 170 -12.77 6.58 -15.17
N SER A 171 -12.41 7.77 -15.68
CA SER A 171 -12.29 9.00 -14.88
C SER A 171 -13.59 9.41 -14.18
N ASN A 172 -14.74 9.10 -14.78
CA ASN A 172 -16.06 9.46 -14.24
C ASN A 172 -16.32 8.80 -12.87
N TYR A 173 -15.76 7.61 -12.63
CA TYR A 173 -15.91 6.92 -11.36
C TYR A 173 -15.16 7.62 -10.22
N TYR A 174 -14.11 8.38 -10.54
CA TYR A 174 -13.23 9.06 -9.56
C TYR A 174 -13.48 10.57 -9.47
N ARG A 175 -14.65 11.02 -9.93
CA ARG A 175 -15.04 12.43 -9.80
C ARG A 175 -15.25 12.77 -8.32
N ILE A 176 -14.64 13.87 -7.89
CA ILE A 176 -14.84 14.46 -6.57
C ILE A 176 -15.85 15.58 -6.70
N GLU A 177 -16.99 15.46 -6.03
CA GLU A 177 -18.03 16.50 -6.01
C GLU A 177 -17.73 17.60 -4.99
N ASP A 178 -17.20 17.19 -3.83
CA ASP A 178 -16.81 18.06 -2.74
C ASP A 178 -15.41 17.66 -2.22
N MET A 179 -14.45 18.58 -2.35
CA MET A 179 -13.08 18.38 -1.91
C MET A 179 -12.91 18.46 -0.39
N GLU A 180 -13.89 19.01 0.34
CA GLU A 180 -13.90 18.98 1.81
C GLU A 180 -14.41 17.63 2.35
N ALA A 181 -15.22 16.91 1.57
CA ALA A 181 -15.76 15.62 1.98
C ALA A 181 -14.70 14.50 1.98
N ILE A 182 -14.95 13.47 2.77
CA ILE A 182 -14.28 12.18 2.63
C ILE A 182 -15.03 11.40 1.55
N THR A 183 -14.34 11.04 0.47
CA THR A 183 -14.93 10.20 -0.58
C THR A 183 -14.40 8.78 -0.42
N ALA A 184 -15.30 7.83 -0.19
CA ALA A 184 -15.02 6.41 -0.25
C ALA A 184 -15.64 5.85 -1.53
N TRP A 185 -14.80 5.47 -2.49
CA TRP A 185 -15.22 4.76 -3.69
C TRP A 185 -15.44 3.29 -3.36
N ASN A 186 -16.42 2.67 -4.03
CA ASN A 186 -16.77 1.27 -3.81
C ASN A 186 -17.10 0.94 -2.33
N ALA A 187 -17.77 1.88 -1.64
CA ALA A 187 -17.96 1.85 -0.21
C ALA A 187 -18.77 0.64 0.32
N PHE A 188 -19.53 -0.04 -0.55
CA PHE A 188 -20.44 -1.13 -0.19
C PHE A 188 -19.96 -2.52 -0.65
N CYS A 189 -18.75 -2.64 -1.17
CA CYS A 189 -18.24 -3.93 -1.68
C CYS A 189 -18.11 -5.03 -0.64
N CYS A 190 -17.74 -4.64 0.56
CA CYS A 190 -16.92 -5.50 1.40
C CYS A 190 -17.70 -6.06 2.59
N GLY A 191 -19.02 -5.83 2.60
CA GLY A 191 -19.91 -6.28 3.65
C GLY A 191 -19.64 -5.59 4.99
N ASN A 192 -20.04 -6.25 6.07
CA ASN A 192 -19.92 -5.74 7.42
C ASN A 192 -19.00 -6.63 8.26
N PHE A 193 -18.35 -6.04 9.27
CA PHE A 193 -17.68 -6.76 10.34
C PHE A 193 -18.19 -6.30 11.71
N ASP A 194 -18.21 -7.20 12.68
CA ASP A 194 -18.61 -6.87 14.05
C ASP A 194 -17.39 -6.60 14.93
N PHE A 195 -17.41 -5.45 15.63
CA PHE A 195 -16.40 -5.09 16.61
C PHE A 195 -17.06 -4.43 17.83
N LYS A 196 -16.66 -4.84 19.04
CA LYS A 196 -17.23 -4.30 20.31
C LYS A 196 -18.78 -4.28 20.35
N LYS A 197 -19.41 -5.36 19.88
CA LYS A 197 -20.89 -5.51 19.77
C LYS A 197 -21.56 -4.46 18.86
N ARG A 198 -20.80 -3.90 17.91
CA ARG A 198 -21.30 -2.99 16.88
C ARG A 198 -20.90 -3.55 15.52
N THR A 199 -21.80 -3.40 14.56
CA THR A 199 -21.56 -3.78 13.18
C THR A 199 -21.04 -2.56 12.42
N PHE A 200 -19.94 -2.75 11.69
CA PHE A 200 -19.29 -1.71 10.89
C PHE A 200 -19.24 -2.12 9.44
N GLN A 201 -19.59 -1.20 8.54
CA GLN A 201 -19.36 -1.35 7.10
C GLN A 201 -17.86 -1.40 6.82
N MET A 202 -17.44 -2.40 6.05
CA MET A 202 -16.07 -2.49 5.53
C MET A 202 -15.93 -1.59 4.31
N TYR A 203 -14.88 -0.78 4.30
CA TYR A 203 -14.51 0.06 3.16
C TYR A 203 -13.17 -0.43 2.59
N PRO A 204 -13.02 -0.48 1.25
CA PRO A 204 -11.76 -0.87 0.63
C PRO A 204 -10.72 0.24 0.84
N MET A 205 -9.56 -0.12 1.37
CA MET A 205 -8.50 0.84 1.69
C MET A 205 -7.93 1.53 0.43
N GLY A 206 -7.91 0.86 -0.72
CA GLY A 206 -7.39 1.40 -1.99
C GLY A 206 -8.29 2.42 -2.71
N HIS A 207 -9.33 2.93 -2.05
CA HIS A 207 -10.37 3.74 -2.67
C HIS A 207 -10.93 4.80 -1.71
N ILE A 208 -10.10 5.34 -0.82
CA ILE A 208 -10.50 6.40 0.12
C ILE A 208 -9.69 7.64 -0.19
N GLY A 209 -10.38 8.75 -0.43
CA GLY A 209 -9.79 10.06 -0.66
C GLY A 209 -10.31 11.10 0.32
N MET A 210 -9.41 11.93 0.81
CA MET A 210 -9.72 13.10 1.63
C MET A 210 -8.51 14.03 1.70
N LYS A 211 -8.69 15.22 2.23
CA LYS A 211 -7.58 16.15 2.47
C LYS A 211 -6.56 15.59 3.46
N LYS A 212 -5.29 15.96 3.32
CA LYS A 212 -4.21 15.57 4.26
C LYS A 212 -4.59 15.87 5.72
N LYS A 213 -5.18 17.05 5.99
CA LYS A 213 -5.64 17.41 7.34
C LYS A 213 -6.70 16.46 7.90
N HIS A 214 -7.60 15.95 7.05
CA HIS A 214 -8.61 14.97 7.44
C HIS A 214 -7.99 13.60 7.69
N TRP A 215 -7.05 13.15 6.84
CA TRP A 215 -6.27 11.94 7.10
C TRP A 215 -5.59 11.99 8.47
N ARG A 216 -4.94 13.11 8.79
CA ARG A 216 -4.29 13.31 10.10
C ARG A 216 -5.28 13.22 11.26
N GLY A 217 -6.46 13.82 11.12
CA GLY A 217 -7.51 13.79 12.13
C GLY A 217 -8.13 12.41 12.33
N VAL A 218 -8.54 11.74 11.24
CA VAL A 218 -9.17 10.40 11.26
C VAL A 218 -8.22 9.37 11.87
N MET A 219 -6.95 9.41 11.45
CA MET A 219 -5.93 8.45 11.90
C MET A 219 -5.25 8.88 13.21
N LYS A 220 -5.65 10.03 13.79
CA LYS A 220 -5.10 10.61 15.03
C LYS A 220 -3.57 10.71 15.01
N LEU A 221 -3.00 11.09 13.88
CA LEU A 221 -1.55 11.13 13.68
C LEU A 221 -0.96 12.41 14.27
N ASN A 222 0.15 12.26 15.00
CA ASN A 222 1.00 13.39 15.36
C ASN A 222 1.79 13.83 14.11
N PRO A 223 1.92 15.13 13.80
CA PRO A 223 2.73 15.61 12.67
C PRO A 223 4.18 15.10 12.66
N LEU A 224 4.73 14.73 13.82
CA LEU A 224 6.09 14.20 13.99
C LEU A 224 6.15 12.67 13.91
N THR A 225 5.03 11.97 13.71
CA THR A 225 5.00 10.51 13.58
C THR A 225 5.74 10.11 12.31
N LYS A 226 6.72 9.21 12.47
CA LYS A 226 7.44 8.61 11.33
C LYS A 226 6.63 7.49 10.70
N ILE A 227 6.68 7.37 9.38
CA ILE A 227 6.10 6.23 8.68
C ILE A 227 7.11 5.08 8.72
N ASN A 228 6.86 4.08 9.57
CA ASN A 228 7.68 2.87 9.70
C ASN A 228 6.89 1.73 10.36
N THR A 229 7.48 0.53 10.44
CA THR A 229 6.85 -0.64 11.04
C THR A 229 6.42 -0.41 12.49
N GLN A 230 7.23 0.25 13.32
CA GLN A 230 6.91 0.48 14.73
C GLN A 230 5.68 1.37 14.90
N SER A 231 5.56 2.43 14.10
CA SER A 231 4.43 3.35 14.18
C SER A 231 3.14 2.72 13.66
N ILE A 232 3.24 1.88 12.62
CA ILE A 232 2.12 1.06 12.13
C ILE A 232 1.66 0.08 13.21
N ALA A 233 2.59 -0.65 13.81
CA ALA A 233 2.28 -1.61 14.88
C ALA A 233 1.61 -0.90 16.07
N LYS A 234 2.13 0.25 16.48
CA LYS A 234 1.54 1.07 17.54
C LYS A 234 0.10 1.49 17.22
N LEU A 235 -0.14 2.01 16.01
CA LEU A 235 -1.49 2.39 15.57
C LEU A 235 -2.46 1.20 15.62
N LEU A 236 -2.02 0.02 15.16
CA LEU A 236 -2.83 -1.20 15.22
C LEU A 236 -3.11 -1.62 16.67
N THR A 237 -2.10 -1.63 17.55
CA THR A 237 -2.27 -2.00 18.96
C THR A 237 -3.20 -1.03 19.69
N GLU A 238 -3.12 0.27 19.44
CA GLU A 238 -4.02 1.26 20.03
C GLU A 238 -5.46 1.13 19.51
N SER A 239 -5.63 0.69 18.26
CA SER A 239 -6.95 0.50 17.63
C SER A 239 -7.61 -0.84 18.00
N TYR A 240 -6.80 -1.89 18.12
CA TYR A 240 -7.20 -3.30 18.29
C TYR A 240 -6.53 -3.94 19.50
N ASP A 241 -6.45 -3.22 20.62
CA ASP A 241 -5.85 -3.69 21.86
C ASP A 241 -6.31 -5.14 22.18
N ALA A 242 -5.32 -6.01 22.42
CA ALA A 242 -5.49 -7.43 22.67
C ALA A 242 -6.43 -7.70 23.85
N SER A 243 -6.59 -6.75 24.78
CA SER A 243 -7.59 -6.81 25.86
C SER A 243 -9.04 -6.93 25.36
N TYR A 244 -9.31 -6.56 24.10
CA TYR A 244 -10.63 -6.67 23.46
C TYR A 244 -10.78 -7.92 22.57
N VAL A 245 -9.69 -8.64 22.30
CA VAL A 245 -9.73 -9.95 21.64
C VAL A 245 -9.94 -10.99 22.74
N LYS A 246 -11.18 -11.41 22.95
CA LYS A 246 -11.50 -12.47 23.91
C LYS A 246 -10.73 -13.74 23.55
N GLU A 247 -10.23 -14.44 24.56
CA GLU A 247 -9.49 -15.72 24.44
C GLU A 247 -10.27 -16.77 23.62
N ASP A 248 -11.61 -16.70 23.66
CA ASP A 248 -12.53 -17.63 22.98
C ASP A 248 -12.87 -17.22 21.53
N ASN A 249 -12.52 -15.99 21.12
CA ASN A 249 -12.70 -15.58 19.74
C ASN A 249 -11.63 -16.27 18.90
N LYS A 250 -12.02 -17.26 18.10
CA LYS A 250 -11.16 -17.76 17.03
C LYS A 250 -10.74 -16.57 16.18
N VAL A 251 -9.44 -16.24 16.18
CA VAL A 251 -8.86 -15.40 15.14
C VAL A 251 -9.14 -16.12 13.83
N GLY A 252 -10.17 -15.67 13.13
CA GLY A 252 -10.52 -16.20 11.83
C GLY A 252 -9.37 -15.87 10.89
N ARG A 253 -8.64 -16.91 10.46
CA ARG A 253 -7.73 -16.75 9.34
C ARG A 253 -8.63 -16.47 8.14
N GLY A 254 -8.51 -15.29 7.54
CA GLY A 254 -9.05 -15.09 6.20
C GLY A 254 -8.54 -16.19 5.29
N ASP A 255 -9.35 -16.64 4.34
CA ASP A 255 -8.82 -17.56 3.33
C ASP A 255 -7.72 -16.84 2.52
N GLY A 256 -6.95 -17.59 1.72
CA GLY A 256 -5.86 -17.03 0.93
C GLY A 256 -6.26 -15.96 -0.11
N THR A 257 -7.55 -15.62 -0.21
CA THR A 257 -8.09 -14.56 -1.06
C THR A 257 -8.44 -13.28 -0.28
N TRP A 258 -8.40 -13.31 1.07
CA TRP A 258 -8.58 -12.14 1.93
C TRP A 258 -7.30 -11.30 1.94
N ASN A 259 -7.09 -10.54 0.87
CA ASN A 259 -6.33 -9.31 0.99
C ASN A 259 -7.25 -8.29 1.69
N ALA A 260 -6.68 -7.41 2.54
CA ALA A 260 -7.45 -6.49 3.39
C ALA A 260 -8.30 -5.45 2.62
N ASP A 261 -8.31 -5.53 1.29
CA ASP A 261 -8.70 -4.49 0.35
C ASP A 261 -9.79 -4.93 -0.66
N GLN A 262 -10.26 -6.18 -0.72
CA GLN A 262 -10.99 -6.61 -1.93
C GLN A 262 -12.21 -7.53 -1.72
N ARG A 263 -13.40 -6.95 -1.89
CA ARG A 263 -14.54 -7.57 -2.59
C ARG A 263 -14.99 -6.59 -3.69
N ALA A 264 -15.59 -7.09 -4.77
CA ALA A 264 -15.86 -6.31 -6.00
C ALA A 264 -17.31 -5.79 -6.07
N TYR A 265 -17.55 -4.63 -6.69
CA TYR A 265 -18.91 -4.13 -6.99
C TYR A 265 -19.01 -3.20 -8.23
N GLU A 266 -20.23 -3.18 -8.80
CA GLU A 266 -20.93 -2.35 -9.82
C GLU A 266 -20.28 -1.93 -11.16
N GLY A 267 -18.98 -2.15 -11.38
CA GLY A 267 -18.32 -2.05 -12.70
C GLY A 267 -17.90 -3.42 -13.24
N ALA A 268 -17.64 -3.53 -14.55
CA ALA A 268 -16.95 -4.71 -15.07
C ALA A 268 -15.49 -4.68 -14.58
N ARG A 269 -15.21 -5.40 -13.49
CA ARG A 269 -13.85 -5.51 -12.95
C ARG A 269 -13.05 -6.48 -13.80
N PHE A 270 -11.87 -6.03 -14.18
CA PHE A 270 -10.95 -6.86 -14.93
C PHE A 270 -9.98 -7.51 -13.94
N ASP A 271 -10.25 -8.78 -13.63
CA ASP A 271 -9.72 -9.52 -12.47
C ASP A 271 -9.03 -10.83 -12.93
N ARG A 272 -8.04 -11.27 -12.16
CA ARG A 272 -7.38 -12.59 -12.24
C ARG A 272 -8.31 -13.81 -12.35
N SER A 273 -9.55 -13.74 -11.85
CA SER A 273 -10.52 -14.83 -11.92
C SER A 273 -11.18 -14.98 -13.31
N GLU A 274 -11.11 -13.93 -14.13
CA GLU A 274 -11.75 -13.91 -15.44
C GLU A 274 -10.90 -14.62 -16.51
N LYS A 275 -11.60 -15.28 -17.43
CA LYS A 275 -10.97 -15.96 -18.57
C LYS A 275 -10.54 -14.95 -19.62
N ASP A 276 -9.41 -15.18 -20.28
CA ASP A 276 -8.87 -14.29 -21.32
C ASP A 276 -9.87 -13.90 -22.41
N LYS A 277 -10.77 -14.81 -22.80
CA LYS A 277 -11.85 -14.50 -23.76
C LYS A 277 -12.85 -13.47 -23.23
N SER A 278 -13.27 -13.61 -21.97
CA SER A 278 -14.16 -12.65 -21.30
C SER A 278 -13.45 -11.30 -21.17
N LEU A 279 -12.18 -11.33 -20.77
CA LEU A 279 -11.34 -10.16 -20.62
C LEU A 279 -11.22 -9.38 -21.95
N ARG A 280 -10.84 -10.04 -23.03
CA ARG A 280 -10.80 -9.40 -24.36
C ARG A 280 -12.14 -8.82 -24.78
N PHE A 281 -13.22 -9.59 -24.58
CA PHE A 281 -14.56 -9.11 -24.89
C PHE A 281 -14.89 -7.81 -24.15
N LEU A 282 -14.58 -7.73 -22.85
CA LEU A 282 -14.78 -6.52 -22.05
C LEU A 282 -13.95 -5.35 -22.59
N VAL A 283 -12.66 -5.55 -22.88
CA VAL A 283 -11.80 -4.49 -23.40
C VAL A 283 -12.22 -4.02 -24.79
N GLU A 284 -12.67 -4.91 -25.66
CA GLU A 284 -13.01 -4.57 -27.05
C GLU A 284 -14.41 -3.95 -27.16
N ASN A 285 -15.40 -4.56 -26.47
CA ASN A 285 -16.82 -4.29 -26.67
C ASN A 285 -17.44 -3.47 -25.53
N GLU A 286 -16.89 -3.55 -24.32
CA GLU A 286 -17.50 -2.96 -23.11
C GLU A 286 -16.57 -2.05 -22.33
N PHE A 287 -15.56 -1.47 -22.97
CA PHE A 287 -14.51 -0.68 -22.31
C PHE A 287 -15.05 0.44 -21.39
N ASN A 288 -16.13 1.11 -21.82
CA ASN A 288 -16.77 2.18 -21.03
C ASN A 288 -17.44 1.69 -19.73
N ARG A 289 -17.60 0.37 -19.56
CA ARG A 289 -18.15 -0.25 -18.35
C ARG A 289 -17.05 -0.67 -17.35
N ILE A 290 -15.79 -0.56 -17.73
CA ILE A 290 -14.63 -0.92 -16.89
C ILE A 290 -14.29 0.28 -16.01
N SER A 291 -14.44 0.13 -14.70
CA SER A 291 -14.05 1.14 -13.70
C SER A 291 -12.55 1.09 -13.43
N ASP A 292 -12.06 -0.12 -13.16
CA ASP A 292 -10.72 -0.43 -12.71
C ASP A 292 -10.23 -1.77 -13.29
N PHE A 293 -8.92 -1.85 -13.46
CA PHE A 293 -8.21 -3.08 -13.75
C PHE A 293 -7.34 -3.44 -12.55
N HIS A 294 -7.48 -4.68 -12.09
CA HIS A 294 -6.64 -5.21 -11.04
C HIS A 294 -5.64 -6.21 -11.65
N GLY A 295 -4.36 -5.95 -11.42
CA GLY A 295 -3.27 -6.70 -12.01
C GLY A 295 -3.35 -8.20 -11.76
N PHE A 296 -2.80 -8.97 -12.71
CA PHE A 296 -2.71 -10.42 -12.58
C PHE A 296 -1.57 -10.79 -11.61
N HIS A 297 -1.81 -11.68 -10.65
CA HIS A 297 -0.78 -11.97 -9.63
C HIS A 297 0.19 -13.06 -10.06
N SER A 298 -0.32 -14.19 -10.56
CA SER A 298 0.49 -15.40 -10.83
C SER A 298 1.12 -15.47 -12.22
N ASP A 299 0.55 -14.77 -13.21
CA ASP A 299 0.84 -14.93 -14.64
C ASP A 299 0.88 -13.60 -15.41
N PHE A 300 1.19 -12.50 -14.72
CA PHE A 300 1.17 -11.14 -15.29
C PHE A 300 1.95 -10.96 -16.59
N MET A 301 3.06 -11.68 -16.75
CA MET A 301 3.84 -11.66 -17.99
C MET A 301 3.19 -12.44 -19.13
N GLU A 302 2.52 -13.55 -18.82
CA GLU A 302 1.86 -14.42 -19.81
C GLU A 302 0.56 -13.76 -20.30
N ARG A 303 -0.13 -13.03 -19.42
CA ARG A 303 -1.33 -12.24 -19.73
C ARG A 303 -1.02 -10.83 -20.26
N TRP A 304 0.21 -10.59 -20.71
CA TRP A 304 0.57 -9.30 -21.28
C TRP A 304 -0.30 -8.93 -22.48
N GLU A 305 -0.66 -9.88 -23.36
CA GLU A 305 -1.47 -9.57 -24.54
C GLU A 305 -2.83 -8.94 -24.19
N VAL A 306 -3.42 -9.39 -23.08
CA VAL A 306 -4.67 -8.86 -22.56
C VAL A 306 -4.46 -7.47 -21.93
N SER A 307 -3.38 -7.31 -21.16
CA SER A 307 -2.99 -6.01 -20.57
C SER A 307 -2.64 -4.98 -21.65
N ASP A 308 -2.00 -5.42 -22.74
CA ASP A 308 -1.60 -4.62 -23.89
C ASP A 308 -2.80 -4.00 -24.62
N LEU A 309 -3.84 -4.82 -24.87
CA LEU A 309 -5.10 -4.34 -25.44
C LEU A 309 -5.75 -3.28 -24.55
N LEU A 310 -5.77 -3.50 -23.24
CA LEU A 310 -6.29 -2.54 -22.28
C LEU A 310 -5.47 -1.24 -22.29
N PHE A 311 -4.14 -1.33 -22.20
CA PHE A 311 -3.25 -0.17 -22.10
C PHE A 311 -3.25 0.69 -23.37
N LYS A 312 -3.41 0.08 -24.55
CA LYS A 312 -3.63 0.82 -25.82
C LYS A 312 -4.89 1.68 -25.79
N ARG A 313 -5.92 1.27 -25.04
CA ARG A 313 -7.16 2.05 -24.88
C ARG A 313 -7.07 3.07 -23.75
N ILE A 314 -6.31 2.79 -22.71
CA ILE A 314 -6.16 3.70 -21.57
C ILE A 314 -5.24 4.87 -21.91
N PHE A 315 -4.08 4.62 -22.52
CA PHE A 315 -3.01 5.60 -22.62
C PHE A 315 -2.91 6.26 -23.99
N THR A 316 -2.34 7.47 -24.02
CA THR A 316 -1.91 8.09 -25.27
C THR A 316 -0.79 7.27 -25.89
N TYR A 317 -0.58 7.42 -27.20
CA TYR A 317 0.45 6.67 -27.93
C TYR A 317 1.84 6.79 -27.26
N THR A 318 2.28 8.00 -26.94
CA THR A 318 3.59 8.24 -26.30
C THR A 318 3.72 7.59 -24.92
N VAL A 319 2.70 7.69 -24.07
CA VAL A 319 2.73 7.06 -22.74
C VAL A 319 2.75 5.53 -22.87
N TYR A 320 1.92 5.00 -23.77
CA TYR A 320 1.87 3.56 -24.06
C TYR A 320 3.21 3.03 -24.61
N GLU A 321 3.88 3.75 -25.51
CA GLU A 321 5.21 3.38 -26.00
C GLU A 321 6.25 3.31 -24.88
N ASN A 322 6.28 4.32 -24.01
CA ASN A 322 7.18 4.35 -22.85
C ASN A 322 6.91 3.17 -21.91
N LEU A 323 5.64 2.87 -21.61
CA LEU A 323 5.26 1.72 -20.79
C LEU A 323 5.61 0.39 -21.46
N THR A 324 5.58 0.32 -22.79
CA THR A 324 6.01 -0.86 -23.55
C THR A 324 7.52 -1.06 -23.50
N ILE A 325 8.30 0.02 -23.54
CA ILE A 325 9.76 -0.01 -23.33
C ILE A 325 10.05 -0.51 -21.91
N PHE A 326 9.36 0.05 -20.90
CA PHE A 326 9.45 -0.42 -19.52
C PHE A 326 9.14 -1.92 -19.40
N TYR A 327 8.04 -2.40 -19.98
CA TYR A 327 7.68 -3.82 -19.98
C TYR A 327 8.83 -4.70 -20.50
N LYS A 328 9.44 -4.33 -21.63
CA LYS A 328 10.56 -5.09 -22.22
C LYS A 328 11.77 -5.12 -21.28
N GLN A 329 12.18 -3.97 -20.78
CA GLN A 329 13.33 -3.85 -19.86
C GLN A 329 13.09 -4.58 -18.54
N PHE A 330 11.87 -4.50 -18.01
CA PHE A 330 11.48 -5.23 -16.81
C PHE A 330 11.55 -6.74 -17.04
N LYS A 331 11.00 -7.23 -18.16
CA LYS A 331 11.03 -8.64 -18.54
C LYS A 331 12.47 -9.17 -18.68
N GLU A 332 13.36 -8.40 -19.30
CA GLU A 332 14.79 -8.73 -19.43
C GLU A 332 15.52 -8.77 -18.08
N SER A 333 15.02 -8.04 -17.08
CA SER A 333 15.59 -7.98 -15.73
C SER A 333 15.15 -9.12 -14.82
N LEU A 334 14.18 -9.93 -15.25
CA LEU A 334 13.71 -11.07 -14.46
C LEU A 334 14.82 -12.12 -14.31
N PRO A 335 14.95 -12.76 -13.13
CA PRO A 335 15.89 -13.86 -12.97
C PRO A 335 15.56 -14.97 -13.98
N ILE A 336 16.58 -15.48 -14.67
CA ILE A 336 16.47 -16.64 -15.55
C ILE A 336 16.01 -17.81 -14.68
N LYS A 337 14.87 -18.41 -15.04
CA LYS A 337 14.28 -19.55 -14.34
C LYS A 337 15.11 -20.83 -14.54
#